data_AF-B8J343-F1
#
_entry.id   AF-B8J343-F1
#
_cell.length_a   1.000
_cell.length_b   1.000
_cell.length_c   1.000
_cell.angle_alpha   90.00
_cell.angle_beta   90.00
_cell.angle_gamma   90.00
#
_symmetry.space_group_name_H-M   'P 1'
#
loop_
_entity.id
_entity.type
_entity.pdbx_description
1 polymer ?
#
loop_
_entity_poly.entity_id
_entity_poly.type
_entity_poly.pdbx_seq_one_letter_code
_entity_poly.pdbx_strand_id
1 'polypeptide(L)' 'MSQSISQAQCAPPQNPPDNVIMHLYHTAAAMEHLAGTLPEDMDGLAHLIGKLGKDVEFCAILLDDAPPDAED' A
#
# COMPACT_ATOMS: atom_id res chain seq x y z
N MET A 1 -30.43 -0.59 -25.70
CA MET A 1 -29.62 -1.52 -24.90
C MET A 1 -28.53 -0.69 -24.22
N SER A 2 -28.73 -0.30 -22.97
CA SER A 2 -27.76 0.52 -22.21
C SER A 2 -27.02 -0.38 -21.24
N GLN A 3 -25.72 -0.55 -21.44
CA GLN A 3 -24.85 -1.27 -20.52
C GLN A 3 -24.47 -0.32 -19.37
N SER A 4 -24.97 -0.60 -18.17
CA SER A 4 -24.59 0.10 -16.95
C SER A 4 -23.16 -0.29 -16.58
N ILE A 5 -22.23 0.65 -16.71
CA ILE A 5 -20.86 0.50 -16.21
C ILE A 5 -20.94 0.48 -14.68
N SER A 6 -20.76 -0.71 -14.08
CA SER A 6 -20.49 -0.81 -12.64
C SER A 6 -19.15 -0.15 -12.37
N GLN A 7 -19.17 1.10 -11.90
CA GLN A 7 -18.03 1.65 -11.17
C GLN A 7 -17.81 0.75 -9.96
N ALA A 8 -16.74 -0.04 -9.98
CA ALA A 8 -16.17 -0.57 -8.76
C ALA A 8 -15.67 0.64 -7.94
N GLN A 9 -16.57 1.21 -7.14
CA GLN A 9 -16.18 2.14 -6.11
C GLN A 9 -15.38 1.33 -5.09
N CYS A 10 -14.05 1.44 -5.14
CA CYS A 10 -13.23 1.19 -3.97
C CYS A 10 -13.66 2.21 -2.91
N ALA A 11 -14.65 1.86 -2.11
CA ALA A 11 -15.01 2.65 -0.94
C ALA A 11 -13.77 2.72 -0.04
N PRO A 12 -13.28 3.92 0.33
CA PRO A 12 -12.23 4.02 1.32
C PRO A 12 -12.76 3.41 2.62
N PRO A 13 -11.96 2.61 3.34
CA PRO A 13 -12.40 1.96 4.58
C PRO A 13 -12.88 3.01 5.58
N GLN A 14 -14.11 2.86 6.07
CA GLN A 14 -14.78 3.76 7.03
C GLN A 14 -14.29 3.61 8.48
N ASN A 15 -13.06 3.14 8.69
CA ASN A 15 -12.48 3.07 10.03
C ASN A 15 -11.93 4.45 10.41
N PRO A 16 -11.89 4.80 11.71
CA PRO A 16 -11.20 6.01 12.18
C PRO A 16 -9.76 6.03 11.65
N PRO A 17 -9.02 7.16 11.72
CA PRO A 17 -7.64 7.21 11.24
C PRO A 17 -6.75 6.30 12.11
N ASP A 18 -6.84 4.99 11.88
CA ASP A 18 -5.92 3.99 12.35
C ASP A 18 -4.57 4.42 11.78
N ASN A 19 -3.67 4.74 12.71
CA ASN A 19 -2.33 5.28 12.54
C ASN A 19 -1.83 5.13 11.09
N VAL A 20 -1.70 6.24 10.36
CA VAL A 20 -1.29 6.27 8.94
C VAL A 20 -0.04 5.42 8.73
N ILE A 21 0.89 5.41 9.69
CA ILE A 21 2.09 4.57 9.71
C ILE A 21 1.74 3.07 9.65
N MET A 22 0.79 2.62 10.49
CA MET A 22 0.31 1.23 10.48
C MET A 22 -0.39 0.88 9.16
N HIS A 23 -1.14 1.82 8.57
CA HIS A 23 -1.74 1.60 7.25
C HIS A 23 -0.69 1.45 6.15
N LEU A 24 0.42 2.21 6.21
CA LEU A 24 1.54 2.08 5.29
C LEU A 24 2.25 0.73 5.44
N TYR A 25 2.52 0.26 6.67
CA TYR A 25 3.07 -1.08 6.89
C TYR A 25 2.16 -2.20 6.36
N HIS A 26 0.85 -2.12 6.60
CA HIS A 26 -0.11 -3.08 6.04
C HIS A 26 -0.14 -3.04 4.51
N THR A 27 -0.05 -1.84 3.92
CA THR A 27 -0.01 -1.67 2.47
C THR A 27 1.26 -2.31 1.88
N ALA A 28 2.41 -2.07 2.48
CA ALA A 28 3.67 -2.68 2.06
C ALA A 28 3.60 -4.23 2.10
N ALA A 29 3.09 -4.79 3.19
CA ALA A 29 2.92 -6.24 3.34
C ALA A 29 1.94 -6.83 2.30
N ALA A 30 0.85 -6.13 2.00
CA ALA A 30 -0.10 -6.55 0.97
C ALA A 30 0.53 -6.55 -0.43
N MET A 31 1.39 -5.57 -0.73
CA MET A 31 2.12 -5.51 -2.00
C MET A 31 3.15 -6.64 -2.10
N GLU A 32 3.91 -6.92 -1.04
CA GLU A 32 4.84 -8.04 -1.02
C GLU A 32 4.12 -9.38 -1.19
N HIS A 33 2.98 -9.56 -0.53
CA HIS A 33 2.14 -10.74 -0.72
C HIS A 33 1.65 -10.85 -2.17
N LEU A 34 1.16 -9.75 -2.75
CA LEU A 34 0.71 -9.72 -4.14
C LEU A 34 1.83 -10.13 -5.10
N ALA A 35 3.04 -9.59 -4.92
CA ALA A 35 4.22 -9.95 -5.70
C ALA A 35 4.53 -11.46 -5.62
N GLY A 36 4.42 -12.07 -4.43
CA GLY A 36 4.64 -13.51 -4.23
C GLY A 36 3.53 -14.42 -4.75
N THR A 37 2.37 -13.87 -5.07
CA THR A 37 1.22 -14.64 -5.61
C THR A 37 1.10 -14.58 -7.13
N LEU A 38 1.90 -13.73 -7.79
CA LEU A 38 1.90 -13.64 -9.24
C LEU A 38 2.52 -14.89 -9.88
N PRO A 39 2.06 -15.28 -11.07
CA PRO A 39 2.62 -16.42 -11.80
C PRO A 39 4.02 -16.08 -12.33
N GLU A 40 4.84 -17.12 -12.57
CA GLU A 40 6.27 -16.99 -12.94
C GLU A 40 6.51 -16.19 -14.24
N ASP A 41 5.56 -16.18 -15.17
CA ASP A 41 5.64 -15.38 -16.41
C ASP A 41 5.50 -13.87 -16.16
N MET A 42 5.10 -13.47 -14.94
CA MET A 42 4.97 -12.08 -14.50
C MET A 42 6.10 -11.64 -13.55
N ASP A 43 7.27 -12.31 -13.59
CA ASP A 43 8.44 -11.98 -12.75
C ASP A 43 8.80 -10.49 -12.75
N GLY A 44 8.73 -9.84 -13.92
CA GLY A 44 8.99 -8.40 -14.03
C GLY A 44 7.99 -7.55 -13.24
N LEU A 45 6.70 -7.92 -13.26
CA LEU A 45 5.66 -7.23 -12.51
C LEU A 45 5.78 -7.53 -11.00
N ALA A 46 6.02 -8.79 -10.64
CA ALA A 46 6.26 -9.19 -9.25
C ALA A 46 7.44 -8.41 -8.65
N HIS A 47 8.53 -8.26 -9.40
CA HIS A 47 9.68 -7.46 -8.99
C HIS A 47 9.31 -5.99 -8.74
N LEU A 48 8.54 -5.38 -9.65
CA LEU A 48 8.13 -3.98 -9.50
C LEU A 48 7.19 -3.76 -8.30
N ILE A 49 6.23 -4.66 -8.10
CA ILE A 49 5.30 -4.59 -6.95
C ILE A 49 6.07 -4.78 -5.64
N GLY A 50 6.97 -5.77 -5.57
CA GLY A 50 7.80 -5.99 -4.39
C GLY A 50 8.70 -4.80 -4.08
N LYS A 51 9.26 -4.16 -5.11
CA LYS A 51 10.04 -2.91 -4.94
C LYS A 51 9.17 -1.77 -4.37
N LEU A 52 7.98 -1.57 -4.93
CA LEU A 52 7.06 -0.54 -4.44
C LEU A 52 6.61 -0.82 -2.99
N GLY A 53 6.38 -2.08 -2.62
CA GLY A 53 6.10 -2.45 -1.24
C GLY A 53 7.21 -2.02 -0.27
N LYS A 54 8.47 -2.26 -0.64
CA LYS A 54 9.64 -1.80 0.15
C LYS A 54 9.76 -0.29 0.23
N ASP A 55 9.47 0.43 -0.85
CA ASP A 55 9.49 1.90 -0.83
C ASP A 55 8.40 2.45 0.12
N VAL A 56 7.23 1.81 0.17
CA VAL A 56 6.14 2.17 1.10
C VAL A 56 6.51 1.85 2.56
N GLU A 57 7.10 0.67 2.81
CA GLU A 57 7.62 0.30 4.13
C GLU A 57 8.66 1.29 4.62
N PHE A 58 9.59 1.68 3.75
CA PHE A 58 10.60 2.68 4.07
C PHE A 58 9.99 4.04 4.42
N CYS A 59 8.94 4.47 3.70
CA CYS A 59 8.20 5.68 4.07
C CYS A 59 7.55 5.56 5.45
N ALA A 60 6.99 4.40 5.79
CA ALA A 60 6.40 4.16 7.11
C ALA A 60 7.45 4.30 8.23
N ILE A 61 8.64 3.69 8.04
CA ILE A 61 9.77 3.79 8.98
C ILE A 61 10.19 5.25 9.17
N LEU A 62 10.38 6.00 8.07
CA LEU A 62 10.78 7.41 8.16
C LEU A 62 9.77 8.28 8.93
N LEU A 63 8.49 7.98 8.82
CA LEU A 63 7.42 8.70 9.53
C LEU A 63 7.32 8.28 11.00
N ASP A 64 7.63 7.02 11.33
CA ASP A 64 7.64 6.50 12.70
C ASP A 64 8.86 6.99 13.49
N ASP A 65 10.01 7.11 12.83
CA ASP A 65 11.27 7.64 13.38
C ASP A 65 11.32 9.17 13.37
N ALA A 66 10.35 9.86 12.74
CA ALA A 66 10.32 11.32 12.74
C ALA A 66 10.16 11.82 14.18
N PRO A 67 11.08 12.66 14.69
CA PRO A 67 10.91 13.22 16.02
C PRO A 67 9.60 14.01 16.05
N PRO A 68 8.80 13.91 17.14
CA PRO A 68 7.62 14.76 17.29
C PRO A 68 8.10 16.20 17.18
N ASP A 69 7.44 16.97 16.32
CA ASP A 69 7.87 18.28 15.86
C ASP A 69 8.76 19.03 16.87
N ALA A 70 9.96 19.42 16.44
CA ALA A 70 10.67 20.51 17.08
C ALA A 70 9.83 21.77 16.87
N GLU A 71 8.88 21.99 17.78
CA GLU A 71 8.17 23.26 17.91
C GLU A 71 9.22 24.33 18.24
N ASP A 72 9.41 25.28 17.32
CA ASP A 72 10.11 26.57 17.55
C ASP A 72 9.06 27.68 17.74
#